data_AF-A0A3C1LCI1-F1
#
_entry.id   AF-A0A3C1LCI1-F1
#
_cell.length_a   1.000
_cell.length_b   1.000
_cell.length_c   1.000
_cell.angle_alpha   90.00
_cell.angle_beta   90.00
_cell.angle_gamma   90.00
#
_symmetry.space_group_name_H-M   'P 1'
#
loop_
_entity.id
_entity.type
_entity.pdbx_description
1 polymer ?
#
loop_
_entity_poly.entity_id
_entity_poly.type
_entity_poly.pdbx_seq_one_letter_code
_entity_poly.pdbx_strand_id
1 'polypeptide(L)'
;EETHPVIIAGFGHFGNTVGRFLRANGVNATYLDIDSDRVALLRRMGFKVYYGDASRHDLLRAAGAAHAKLLVIAIDNVEKRLEMIETAKKHFPNLHLYVRSRNRFDAYELLNAGMLHVYRESLDTSLRMGVDVLKMLGHDAYHATRMSKMFLKYDEKNLKKLAAIEDREAYILEARTRMEELERILQEDTNNRLMLQVDAAWDDASLIKEATQQATAQTE
;
A
#
# COMPACT_ATOMS: atom_id res chain seq x y z
N GLU A 1 23.32 18.05 -14.29
CA GLU A 1 23.07 17.16 -13.14
C GLU A 1 21.94 16.20 -13.50
N GLU A 2 22.09 14.92 -13.20
CA GLU A 2 21.04 13.93 -13.38
C GLU A 2 19.92 14.18 -12.35
N THR A 3 18.75 14.60 -12.82
CA THR A 3 17.57 14.87 -12.00
C THR A 3 16.63 13.67 -12.08
N HIS A 4 16.30 13.11 -10.91
CA HIS A 4 15.34 12.01 -10.83
C HIS A 4 13.93 12.55 -10.59
N PRO A 5 12.90 11.94 -11.20
CA PRO A 5 11.52 12.35 -10.99
C PRO A 5 11.00 12.05 -9.57
N VAL A 6 11.66 11.14 -8.84
CA VAL A 6 11.25 10.68 -7.51
C VAL A 6 12.37 10.89 -6.50
N ILE A 7 12.01 11.36 -5.32
CA ILE A 7 12.86 11.35 -4.12
C ILE A 7 12.26 10.35 -3.12
N ILE A 8 13.09 9.52 -2.52
CA ILE A 8 12.69 8.59 -1.45
C ILE A 8 13.45 8.95 -0.18
N ALA A 9 12.74 9.46 0.82
CA ALA A 9 13.29 9.74 2.13
C ALA A 9 13.09 8.53 3.06
N GLY A 10 14.19 7.92 3.47
CA GLY A 10 14.25 6.67 4.25
C GLY A 10 14.42 5.45 3.36
N PHE A 11 15.55 4.75 3.52
CA PHE A 11 15.87 3.46 2.88
C PHE A 11 15.78 2.31 3.89
N GLY A 12 14.73 2.30 4.70
CA GLY A 12 14.33 1.13 5.49
C GLY A 12 13.62 0.08 4.63
N HIS A 13 12.93 -0.88 5.26
CA HIS A 13 12.20 -1.93 4.56
C HIS A 13 11.19 -1.39 3.54
N PHE A 14 10.43 -0.36 3.93
CA PHE A 14 9.42 0.25 3.08
C PHE A 14 10.03 0.98 1.88
N GLY A 15 10.93 1.94 2.13
CA GLY A 15 11.56 2.74 1.08
C GLY A 15 12.43 1.93 0.13
N ASN A 16 13.11 0.89 0.62
CA ASN A 16 13.84 -0.06 -0.23
C ASN A 16 12.89 -0.81 -1.18
N THR A 17 11.75 -1.30 -0.67
CA THR A 17 10.77 -2.03 -1.49
C THR A 17 10.20 -1.12 -2.59
N VAL A 18 9.79 0.09 -2.23
CA VAL A 18 9.31 1.09 -3.20
C VAL A 18 10.39 1.41 -4.24
N GLY A 19 11.61 1.70 -3.79
CA GLY A 19 12.72 2.05 -4.68
C GLY A 19 13.09 0.93 -5.65
N ARG A 20 13.14 -0.32 -5.18
CA ARG A 20 13.41 -1.48 -6.03
C ARG A 20 12.29 -1.70 -7.06
N PHE A 21 11.04 -1.56 -6.64
CA PHE A 21 9.89 -1.68 -7.53
C PHE A 21 9.90 -0.61 -8.63
N LEU A 22 10.19 0.65 -8.28
CA LEU A 22 10.31 1.74 -9.25
C LEU A 22 11.46 1.51 -10.24
N ARG A 23 12.64 1.11 -9.74
CA ARG A 23 13.80 0.80 -10.58
C ARG A 23 13.52 -0.34 -11.56
N ALA A 24 12.81 -1.38 -11.13
CA ALA A 24 12.40 -2.48 -12.00
C ALA A 24 11.50 -2.03 -13.17
N ASN A 25 10.83 -0.88 -13.02
CA ASN A 25 9.98 -0.26 -14.04
C ASN A 25 10.68 0.93 -14.74
N GLY A 26 12.01 1.02 -14.68
CA GLY A 26 12.78 2.07 -15.36
C GLY A 26 12.66 3.47 -14.73
N VAL A 27 12.15 3.57 -13.50
CA VAL A 27 12.01 4.85 -12.79
C VAL A 27 13.13 4.97 -11.76
N ASN A 28 14.09 5.87 -12.01
CA ASN A 28 15.17 6.18 -11.08
C ASN A 28 14.69 7.13 -9.97
N ALA A 29 15.29 7.01 -8.79
CA ALA A 29 15.00 7.83 -7.63
C ALA A 29 16.28 8.33 -6.96
N THR A 30 16.21 9.51 -6.33
CA THR A 30 17.22 10.00 -5.39
C THR A 30 16.84 9.57 -3.97
N TYR A 31 17.76 8.97 -3.23
CA TYR A 31 17.53 8.49 -1.87
C TYR A 31 18.09 9.45 -0.82
N LEU A 32 17.41 9.57 0.31
CA LEU A 32 17.87 10.28 1.50
C LEU A 32 17.82 9.32 2.69
N ASP A 33 18.90 9.19 3.45
CA ASP A 33 18.90 8.41 4.69
C ASP A 33 19.84 9.04 5.74
N ILE A 34 19.49 8.89 7.01
CA ILE A 34 20.26 9.39 8.16
C ILE A 34 21.30 8.37 8.65
N ASP A 35 21.22 7.14 8.16
CA ASP A 35 22.12 6.05 8.51
C ASP A 35 23.28 5.96 7.51
N SER A 36 24.50 6.16 8.01
CA SER A 36 25.70 6.21 7.18
C SER A 36 26.02 4.88 6.51
N ASP A 37 25.69 3.76 7.17
CA ASP A 37 25.99 2.42 6.66
C ASP A 37 25.06 2.08 5.50
N ARG A 38 23.76 2.41 5.64
CA ARG A 38 22.80 2.31 4.53
C ARG A 38 23.19 3.19 3.35
N VAL A 39 23.64 4.43 3.60
CA VAL A 39 24.10 5.31 2.53
C VAL A 39 25.33 4.73 1.83
N ALA A 40 26.32 4.25 2.58
CA ALA A 40 27.52 3.65 2.00
C ALA A 40 27.19 2.44 1.12
N LEU A 41 26.27 1.57 1.58
CA LEU A 41 25.78 0.43 0.82
C LEU A 41 25.10 0.87 -0.49
N LEU A 42 24.18 1.83 -0.42
CA LEU A 42 23.47 2.36 -1.58
C LEU A 42 24.42 2.96 -2.63
N ARG A 43 25.43 3.72 -2.20
CA ARG A 43 26.45 4.27 -3.12
C ARG A 43 27.21 3.17 -3.84
N ARG A 44 27.61 2.11 -3.12
CA ARG A 44 28.30 0.95 -3.73
C ARG A 44 27.41 0.21 -4.74
N MET A 45 26.09 0.27 -4.58
CA MET A 45 25.11 -0.28 -5.52
C MET A 45 24.77 0.68 -6.68
N GLY A 46 25.42 1.84 -6.76
CA GLY A 46 25.25 2.83 -7.83
C GLY A 46 24.01 3.72 -7.67
N PHE A 47 23.39 3.76 -6.49
CA PHE A 47 22.27 4.66 -6.25
C PHE A 47 22.73 6.08 -5.92
N LYS A 48 21.99 7.08 -6.42
CA LYS A 48 22.16 8.48 -6.01
C LYS A 48 21.55 8.65 -4.63
N VAL A 49 22.40 8.84 -3.62
CA VAL A 49 21.98 8.93 -2.21
C VAL A 49 22.71 10.05 -1.47
N TYR A 50 21.96 10.79 -0.65
CA TYR A 50 22.49 11.79 0.26
C TYR A 50 22.33 11.33 1.70
N TYR A 51 23.36 11.60 2.50
CA TYR A 51 23.37 11.36 3.93
C TYR A 51 22.88 12.61 4.66
N GLY A 52 21.93 12.45 5.57
CA GLY A 52 21.52 13.51 6.48
C GLY A 52 20.04 13.49 6.82
N ASP A 53 19.62 14.49 7.59
CA ASP A 53 18.24 14.68 7.97
C ASP A 53 17.40 15.18 6.78
N ALA A 54 16.52 14.31 6.29
CA ALA A 54 15.65 14.58 5.15
C ALA A 54 14.57 15.64 5.43
N SER A 55 14.36 16.08 6.69
CA SER A 55 13.48 17.22 6.98
C SER A 55 14.09 18.55 6.55
N ARG A 56 15.41 18.63 6.36
CA ARG A 56 16.09 19.89 6.05
C ARG A 56 15.85 20.35 4.62
N HIS A 57 15.51 21.64 4.48
CA HIS A 57 15.29 22.28 3.18
C HIS A 57 16.48 22.17 2.22
N ASP A 58 17.69 22.40 2.72
CA ASP A 58 18.92 22.36 1.91
C ASP A 58 19.22 20.95 1.38
N LEU A 59 19.00 19.92 2.19
CA LEU A 59 19.15 18.54 1.77
C LEU A 59 18.12 18.14 0.71
N LEU A 60 16.85 18.49 0.90
CA LEU A 60 15.79 18.27 -0.10
C LEU A 60 16.11 18.99 -1.42
N ARG A 61 16.60 20.23 -1.34
CA ARG A 61 17.03 21.00 -2.52
C ARG A 61 18.17 20.29 -3.24
N ALA A 62 19.22 19.88 -2.53
CA ALA A 62 20.35 19.15 -3.08
C ALA A 62 19.93 17.81 -3.71
N ALA A 63 18.90 17.16 -3.16
CA ALA A 63 18.31 15.94 -3.69
C ALA A 63 17.55 16.15 -5.03
N GLY A 64 17.28 17.40 -5.40
CA GLY A 64 16.54 17.78 -6.59
C GLY A 64 15.05 18.04 -6.36
N ALA A 65 14.60 18.33 -5.13
CA ALA A 65 13.18 18.53 -4.82
C ALA A 65 12.52 19.67 -5.61
N ALA A 66 13.30 20.62 -6.14
CA ALA A 66 12.81 21.67 -7.02
C ALA A 66 12.34 21.16 -8.40
N HIS A 67 12.81 19.99 -8.84
CA HIS A 67 12.52 19.41 -10.14
C HIS A 67 11.85 18.03 -10.07
N ALA A 68 11.96 17.35 -8.93
CA ALA A 68 11.27 16.09 -8.69
C ALA A 68 9.75 16.29 -8.75
N LYS A 69 9.05 15.27 -9.25
CA LYS A 69 7.58 15.26 -9.30
C LYS A 69 7.00 14.73 -7.99
N LEU A 70 7.72 13.80 -7.36
CA LEU A 70 7.25 12.98 -6.25
C LEU A 70 8.27 12.93 -5.11
N LEU A 71 7.80 13.03 -3.88
CA LEU A 71 8.55 12.73 -2.67
C LEU A 71 7.83 11.62 -1.89
N VAL A 72 8.49 10.46 -1.78
CA VAL A 72 8.06 9.35 -0.94
C VAL A 72 8.72 9.51 0.43
N ILE A 73 7.92 9.74 1.46
CA ILE A 73 8.35 9.87 2.84
C ILE A 73 8.15 8.53 3.54
N ALA A 74 9.23 7.76 3.66
CA ALA A 74 9.28 6.39 4.18
C ALA A 74 10.00 6.27 5.53
N ILE A 75 10.26 7.39 6.21
CA ILE A 75 10.89 7.43 7.54
C ILE A 75 9.93 7.07 8.67
N ASP A 76 10.45 6.47 9.75
CA ASP A 76 9.66 5.99 10.89
C ASP A 76 9.36 7.08 11.93
N ASN A 77 10.27 8.04 12.10
CA ASN A 77 10.15 9.09 13.11
C ASN A 77 8.98 10.05 12.74
N VAL A 78 8.04 10.23 13.67
CA VAL A 78 6.80 11.01 13.45
C VAL A 78 7.12 12.49 13.31
N GLU A 79 7.91 13.02 14.23
CA GLU A 79 8.22 14.45 14.31
C GLU A 79 8.94 14.91 13.04
N LYS A 80 9.95 14.14 12.61
CA LYS A 80 10.73 14.40 11.39
C LYS A 80 9.91 14.22 10.12
N ARG A 81 8.96 13.30 10.11
CA ARG A 81 8.03 13.11 8.99
C ARG A 81 7.10 14.31 8.83
N LEU A 82 6.54 14.82 9.92
CA LEU A 82 5.73 16.04 9.89
C LEU A 82 6.57 17.28 9.52
N GLU A 83 7.76 17.43 10.09
CA GLU A 83 8.70 18.51 9.75
C GLU A 83 9.06 18.51 8.25
N MET A 84 9.29 17.33 7.67
CA MET A 84 9.55 17.17 6.25
C MET A 84 8.33 17.50 5.39
N ILE A 85 7.13 17.09 5.80
CA ILE A 85 5.87 17.44 5.12
C ILE A 85 5.71 18.96 5.06
N GLU A 86 5.88 19.65 6.18
CA GLU A 86 5.77 21.11 6.26
C GLU A 86 6.83 21.80 5.41
N THR A 87 8.09 21.34 5.50
CA THR A 87 9.18 21.87 4.68
C THR A 87 8.92 21.69 3.18
N ALA A 88 8.43 20.51 2.79
CA ALA A 88 8.13 20.20 1.40
C ALA A 88 6.97 21.05 0.86
N LYS A 89 5.87 21.15 1.61
CA LYS A 89 4.72 22.00 1.24
C LYS A 89 5.09 23.46 1.12
N LYS A 90 5.92 23.98 2.04
CA LYS A 90 6.34 25.39 2.07
C LYS A 90 7.29 25.75 0.93
N HIS A 91 8.26 24.90 0.64
CA HIS A 91 9.37 25.24 -0.25
C HIS A 91 9.28 24.62 -1.65
N PHE A 92 8.50 23.55 -1.81
CA PHE A 92 8.37 22.79 -3.05
C PHE A 92 6.89 22.48 -3.34
N PRO A 93 6.05 23.50 -3.60
CA PRO A 93 4.59 23.31 -3.72
C PRO A 93 4.15 22.43 -4.89
N ASN A 94 5.03 22.21 -5.89
CA ASN A 94 4.76 21.32 -7.03
C ASN A 94 5.10 19.84 -6.73
N LEU A 95 5.70 19.55 -5.57
CA LEU A 95 6.16 18.22 -5.19
C LEU A 95 5.01 17.42 -4.58
N HIS A 96 4.63 16.33 -5.24
CA HIS A 96 3.55 15.48 -4.75
C HIS A 96 4.08 14.55 -3.66
N LEU A 97 3.41 14.57 -2.50
CA LEU A 97 3.90 13.88 -1.31
C LEU A 97 3.14 12.57 -1.09
N TYR A 98 3.90 11.48 -0.92
CA TYR A 98 3.42 10.13 -0.64
C TYR A 98 4.02 9.69 0.68
N VAL A 99 3.18 9.34 1.66
CA VAL A 99 3.66 9.17 3.04
C VAL A 99 3.32 7.79 3.56
N ARG A 100 4.35 7.10 4.07
CA ARG A 100 4.18 5.88 4.84
C ARG A 100 3.51 6.19 6.18
N SER A 101 2.56 5.35 6.54
CA SER A 101 1.95 5.33 7.86
C SER A 101 2.15 3.97 8.52
N ARG A 102 2.36 3.97 9.84
CA ARG A 102 2.58 2.75 10.61
C ARG A 102 1.29 1.96 10.84
N ASN A 103 0.19 2.65 11.06
CA ASN A 103 -1.09 2.04 11.40
C ASN A 103 -2.25 3.00 11.08
N ARG A 104 -3.48 2.59 11.42
CA ARG A 104 -4.68 3.38 11.18
C ARG A 104 -4.68 4.74 11.89
N PHE A 105 -4.23 4.82 13.13
CA PHE A 105 -4.24 6.08 13.90
C PHE A 105 -3.17 7.05 13.40
N ASP A 106 -1.96 6.56 13.12
CA ASP A 106 -0.90 7.33 12.48
C ASP A 106 -1.35 7.86 11.09
N ALA A 107 -2.20 7.10 10.38
CA ALA A 107 -2.78 7.57 9.12
C ALA A 107 -3.79 8.70 9.33
N TYR A 108 -4.57 8.68 10.41
CA TYR A 108 -5.49 9.77 10.75
C TYR A 108 -4.74 11.08 11.00
N GLU A 109 -3.64 11.03 11.76
CA GLU A 109 -2.81 12.22 12.01
C GLU A 109 -2.29 12.83 10.70
N LEU A 110 -1.82 12.00 9.77
CA LEU A 110 -1.35 12.45 8.45
C LEU A 110 -2.48 13.04 7.60
N LEU A 111 -3.66 12.41 7.58
CA LEU A 111 -4.83 12.92 6.87
C LEU A 111 -5.28 14.27 7.44
N ASN A 112 -5.28 14.42 8.77
CA ASN A 112 -5.62 15.67 9.45
C ASN A 112 -4.55 16.75 9.25
N ALA A 113 -3.29 16.36 9.04
CA ALA A 113 -2.22 17.24 8.55
C ALA A 113 -2.35 17.58 7.04
N GLY A 114 -3.47 17.23 6.39
CA GLY A 114 -3.78 17.56 5.00
C GLY A 114 -3.00 16.74 3.98
N MET A 115 -2.55 15.53 4.35
CA MET A 115 -1.96 14.59 3.39
C MET A 115 -3.05 13.89 2.58
N LEU A 116 -2.83 13.74 1.28
CA LEU A 116 -3.77 13.04 0.38
C LEU A 116 -3.37 11.59 0.11
N HIS A 117 -2.06 11.31 0.03
CA HIS A 117 -1.52 10.00 -0.31
C HIS A 117 -0.83 9.37 0.90
N VAL A 118 -1.60 8.62 1.69
CA VAL A 118 -1.14 7.96 2.92
C VAL A 118 -1.24 6.45 2.76
N TYR A 119 -0.12 5.75 2.98
CA TYR A 119 -0.01 4.30 2.78
C TYR A 119 0.29 3.60 4.09
N ARG A 120 -0.67 2.82 4.60
CA ARG A 120 -0.49 2.03 5.84
C ARG A 120 0.37 0.81 5.54
N GLU A 121 1.52 0.72 6.18
CA GLU A 121 2.59 -0.21 5.80
C GLU A 121 2.23 -1.70 5.83
N SER A 122 1.31 -2.09 6.70
CA SER A 122 0.96 -3.49 6.94
C SER A 122 -0.37 -3.90 6.32
N LEU A 123 -1.18 -2.97 5.78
CA LEU A 123 -2.54 -3.27 5.34
C LEU A 123 -2.57 -4.29 4.19
N ASP A 124 -1.88 -3.98 3.09
CA ASP A 124 -1.83 -4.83 1.89
C ASP A 124 -1.25 -6.21 2.19
N THR A 125 -0.19 -6.26 3.01
CA THR A 125 0.43 -7.53 3.43
C THR A 125 -0.51 -8.34 4.30
N SER A 126 -1.25 -7.70 5.21
CA SER A 126 -2.25 -8.37 6.06
C SER A 126 -3.41 -8.93 5.22
N LEU A 127 -3.85 -8.19 4.20
CA LEU A 127 -4.89 -8.66 3.28
C LEU A 127 -4.39 -9.81 2.41
N ARG A 128 -3.15 -9.76 1.94
CA ARG A 128 -2.52 -10.88 1.22
C ARG A 128 -2.51 -12.14 2.09
N MET A 129 -2.10 -12.02 3.35
CA MET A 129 -2.14 -13.13 4.31
C MET A 129 -3.57 -13.63 4.54
N GLY A 130 -4.56 -12.74 4.66
CA GLY A 130 -5.96 -13.11 4.78
C GLY A 130 -6.47 -13.92 3.58
N VAL A 131 -6.05 -13.58 2.35
CA VAL A 131 -6.34 -14.38 1.15
C VAL A 131 -5.76 -15.78 1.26
N ASP A 132 -4.50 -15.91 1.70
CA ASP A 132 -3.84 -17.21 1.84
C ASP A 132 -4.52 -18.07 2.92
N VAL A 133 -4.97 -17.46 4.02
CA VAL A 133 -5.77 -18.13 5.06
C VAL A 133 -7.11 -18.63 4.51
N LEU A 134 -7.86 -17.81 3.77
CA LEU A 134 -9.14 -18.22 3.17
C LEU A 134 -8.95 -19.37 2.18
N LYS A 135 -7.90 -19.33 1.35
CA LYS A 135 -7.56 -20.43 0.44
C LYS A 135 -7.29 -21.72 1.20
N MET A 136 -6.52 -21.64 2.29
CA MET A 136 -6.22 -22.81 3.13
C MET A 136 -7.47 -23.41 3.76
N LEU A 137 -8.49 -22.58 4.05
CA LEU A 137 -9.80 -23.01 4.55
C LEU A 137 -10.75 -23.51 3.44
N GLY A 138 -10.29 -23.59 2.18
CA GLY A 138 -11.06 -24.14 1.06
C GLY A 138 -11.87 -23.13 0.26
N HIS A 139 -11.67 -21.82 0.46
CA HIS A 139 -12.32 -20.81 -0.37
C HIS A 139 -11.66 -20.71 -1.76
N ASP A 140 -12.47 -20.39 -2.77
CA ASP A 140 -12.01 -20.10 -4.14
C ASP A 140 -10.94 -18.98 -4.15
N ALA A 141 -9.81 -19.26 -4.79
CA ALA A 141 -8.65 -18.36 -4.86
C ALA A 141 -8.98 -17.03 -5.56
N TYR A 142 -9.77 -17.09 -6.62
CA TYR A 142 -10.20 -15.90 -7.34
C TYR A 142 -11.09 -15.04 -6.45
N HIS A 143 -12.10 -15.66 -5.81
CA HIS A 143 -12.99 -14.97 -4.88
C HIS A 143 -12.25 -14.31 -3.72
N ALA A 144 -11.39 -15.04 -3.01
CA ALA A 144 -10.65 -14.49 -1.87
C ALA A 144 -9.82 -13.26 -2.29
N THR A 145 -9.16 -13.32 -3.46
CA THR A 145 -8.40 -12.19 -4.01
C THR A 145 -9.28 -11.01 -4.43
N ARG A 146 -10.50 -11.28 -4.91
CA ARG A 146 -11.48 -10.24 -5.23
C ARG A 146 -12.00 -9.56 -3.97
N MET A 147 -12.35 -10.33 -2.94
CA MET A 147 -12.79 -9.83 -1.64
C MET A 147 -11.72 -8.96 -0.98
N SER A 148 -10.44 -9.34 -1.05
CA SER A 148 -9.36 -8.55 -0.45
C SER A 148 -9.17 -7.19 -1.13
N LYS A 149 -9.30 -7.14 -2.47
CA LYS A 149 -9.31 -5.88 -3.23
C LYS A 149 -10.52 -5.02 -2.88
N MET A 150 -11.68 -5.63 -2.69
CA MET A 150 -12.90 -4.94 -2.28
C MET A 150 -12.73 -4.37 -0.87
N PHE A 151 -12.26 -5.18 0.07
CA PHE A 151 -11.95 -4.78 1.45
C PHE A 151 -11.03 -3.56 1.45
N LEU A 152 -9.90 -3.62 0.73
CA LEU A 152 -8.93 -2.52 0.66
C LEU A 152 -9.60 -1.22 0.23
N LYS A 153 -10.36 -1.26 -0.87
CA LYS A 153 -11.04 -0.10 -1.43
C LYS A 153 -12.01 0.56 -0.43
N TYR A 154 -12.82 -0.23 0.27
CA TYR A 154 -13.79 0.30 1.23
C TYR A 154 -13.14 0.78 2.52
N ASP A 155 -12.14 0.05 3.01
CA ASP A 155 -11.36 0.43 4.18
C ASP A 155 -10.64 1.78 3.96
N GLU A 156 -10.00 1.98 2.81
CA GLU A 156 -9.38 3.26 2.44
C GLU A 156 -10.41 4.39 2.27
N LYS A 157 -11.56 4.11 1.65
CA LYS A 157 -12.65 5.09 1.50
C LYS A 157 -13.18 5.57 2.84
N ASN A 158 -13.28 4.68 3.82
CA ASN A 158 -13.81 4.98 5.15
C ASN A 158 -12.76 5.66 6.06
N LEU A 159 -11.47 5.45 5.79
CA LEU A 159 -10.37 6.00 6.59
C LEU A 159 -10.49 7.51 6.81
N LYS A 160 -10.77 8.28 5.75
CA LYS A 160 -10.89 9.75 5.85
C LYS A 160 -12.09 10.20 6.70
N LYS A 161 -13.20 9.46 6.65
CA LYS A 161 -14.39 9.78 7.45
C LYS A 161 -14.12 9.55 8.93
N LEU A 162 -13.48 8.43 9.25
CA LEU A 162 -13.12 8.07 10.60
C LEU A 162 -12.05 9.00 11.19
N ALA A 163 -11.11 9.48 10.37
CA ALA A 163 -10.07 10.43 10.79
C ALA A 163 -10.63 11.77 11.31
N ALA A 164 -11.80 12.17 10.83
CA ALA A 164 -12.44 13.44 11.19
C ALA A 164 -13.23 13.40 12.51
N ILE A 165 -13.35 12.22 13.14
CA ILE A 165 -14.11 12.03 14.37
C ILE A 165 -13.16 12.08 15.56
N GLU A 166 -13.27 13.13 16.37
CA GLU A 166 -12.45 13.31 17.57
C GLU A 166 -13.06 12.63 18.80
N ASP A 167 -14.40 12.64 18.92
CA ASP A 167 -15.09 12.03 20.06
C ASP A 167 -14.98 10.50 20.03
N ARG A 168 -14.55 9.93 21.15
CA ARG A 168 -14.24 8.49 21.25
C ARG A 168 -15.48 7.61 21.10
N GLU A 169 -16.61 8.00 21.69
CA GLU A 169 -17.83 7.19 21.65
C GLU A 169 -18.46 7.25 20.24
N ALA A 170 -18.50 8.45 19.64
CA ALA A 170 -18.89 8.63 18.25
C ALA A 170 -17.98 7.82 17.31
N TYR A 171 -16.67 7.80 17.56
CA TYR A 171 -15.72 7.00 16.78
C TYR A 171 -16.04 5.51 16.86
N ILE A 172 -16.30 4.98 18.05
CA ILE A 172 -16.62 3.55 18.24
C ILE A 172 -17.91 3.19 17.51
N LEU A 173 -18.95 4.03 17.63
CA LEU A 173 -20.23 3.82 16.97
C LEU A 173 -20.08 3.84 15.44
N GLU A 174 -19.40 4.85 14.91
CA GLU A 174 -19.16 4.96 13.48
C GLU A 174 -18.29 3.80 12.98
N ALA A 175 -17.22 3.45 13.68
CA ALA A 175 -16.34 2.35 13.30
C ALA A 175 -17.10 1.01 13.24
N ARG A 176 -17.97 0.73 14.22
CA ARG A 176 -18.85 -0.46 14.20
C ARG A 176 -19.78 -0.44 12.99
N THR A 177 -20.44 0.68 12.76
CA THR A 177 -21.35 0.86 11.61
C THR A 177 -20.63 0.59 10.28
N ARG A 178 -19.40 1.09 10.12
CA ARG A 178 -18.58 0.88 8.92
C ARG A 178 -18.07 -0.56 8.79
N MET A 179 -17.81 -1.25 9.89
CA MET A 179 -17.46 -2.68 9.87
C MET A 179 -18.66 -3.50 9.39
N GLU A 180 -19.85 -3.28 9.95
CA GLU A 180 -21.08 -3.97 9.53
C GLU A 180 -21.43 -3.71 8.06
N GLU A 181 -21.27 -2.46 7.58
CA GLU A 181 -21.46 -2.11 6.18
C GLU A 181 -20.48 -2.88 5.27
N LEU A 182 -19.20 -2.95 5.66
CA LEU A 182 -18.18 -3.67 4.91
C LEU A 182 -18.46 -5.18 4.85
N GLU A 183 -18.82 -5.78 5.98
CA GLU A 183 -19.20 -7.20 6.04
C GLU A 183 -20.37 -7.50 5.12
N ARG A 184 -21.42 -6.66 5.14
CA ARG A 184 -22.58 -6.80 4.25
C ARG A 184 -22.18 -6.75 2.78
N ILE A 185 -21.36 -5.76 2.39
CA ILE A 185 -20.88 -5.62 1.01
C ILE A 185 -20.12 -6.86 0.54
N LEU A 186 -19.26 -7.40 1.40
CA LEU A 186 -18.48 -8.60 1.08
C LEU A 186 -19.36 -9.85 1.00
N GLN A 187 -20.40 -9.97 1.83
CA GLN A 187 -21.35 -11.08 1.79
C GLN A 187 -22.29 -11.01 0.58
N GLU A 188 -22.74 -9.82 0.18
CA GLU A 188 -23.56 -9.63 -1.02
C GLU A 188 -22.82 -10.02 -2.30
N ASP A 189 -21.52 -9.75 -2.38
CA ASP A 189 -20.66 -10.22 -3.49
C ASP A 189 -20.60 -11.75 -3.55
N THR A 190 -20.55 -12.42 -2.38
CA THR A 190 -20.65 -13.89 -2.29
C THR A 190 -22.00 -14.40 -2.78
N ASN A 191 -23.10 -13.76 -2.37
CA ASN A 191 -24.46 -14.20 -2.66
C ASN A 191 -24.90 -13.92 -4.11
N ASN A 192 -24.45 -12.82 -4.73
CA ASN A 192 -24.69 -12.55 -6.15
C ASN A 192 -24.10 -13.63 -7.08
N ARG A 193 -23.20 -14.48 -6.55
CA ARG A 193 -22.61 -15.60 -7.29
C ARG A 193 -23.54 -16.80 -7.44
N LEU A 194 -24.68 -16.89 -6.72
CA LEU A 194 -25.71 -17.89 -7.07
C LEU A 194 -26.26 -17.68 -8.50
N MET A 195 -26.17 -16.47 -9.05
CA MET A 195 -26.51 -16.22 -10.46
C MET A 195 -25.38 -16.53 -11.45
N LEU A 196 -24.11 -16.53 -11.02
CA LEU A 196 -22.95 -16.85 -11.86
C LEU A 196 -22.57 -18.34 -11.80
N GLN A 197 -23.17 -19.14 -10.92
CA GLN A 197 -23.02 -20.60 -10.92
C GLN A 197 -23.58 -21.27 -12.18
N VAL A 198 -24.38 -20.58 -12.99
CA VAL A 198 -24.76 -21.05 -14.33
C VAL A 198 -23.53 -21.15 -15.26
N ASP A 199 -22.48 -20.34 -15.02
CA ASP A 199 -21.27 -20.34 -15.85
C ASP A 199 -20.12 -21.18 -15.27
N ALA A 200 -20.22 -21.60 -14.00
CA ALA A 200 -19.21 -22.41 -13.30
C ALA A 200 -19.30 -23.93 -13.58
N ALA A 201 -20.04 -24.34 -14.61
CA ALA A 201 -20.07 -25.73 -15.09
C ALA A 201 -18.76 -26.18 -15.78
N TRP A 202 -17.69 -25.39 -15.67
CA TRP A 202 -16.38 -25.61 -16.30
C TRP A 202 -15.25 -25.49 -15.26
N ASP A 203 -15.36 -26.19 -14.13
CA ASP A 203 -14.25 -26.33 -13.17
C ASP A 203 -13.24 -27.37 -13.70
N ASP A 204 -11.95 -27.04 -13.67
CA ASP A 204 -10.86 -27.94 -14.05
C ASP A 204 -10.93 -29.27 -13.30
N ALA A 205 -11.38 -29.25 -12.03
CA ALA A 205 -11.56 -30.48 -11.25
C ALA A 205 -12.69 -31.37 -11.80
N SER A 206 -13.78 -30.78 -12.32
CA SER A 206 -14.84 -31.54 -12.99
C SER A 206 -14.41 -32.06 -14.37
N LEU A 207 -13.65 -31.26 -15.14
CA LEU A 207 -13.12 -31.66 -16.45
C LEU A 207 -12.10 -32.79 -16.30
N ILE A 208 -11.23 -32.74 -15.29
CA ILE A 208 -10.26 -33.81 -14.99
C ILE A 208 -11.00 -35.09 -14.57
N LYS A 209 -12.07 -34.98 -13.77
CA LYS A 209 -12.85 -36.13 -13.32
C LYS A 209 -13.62 -36.79 -14.47
N GLU A 210 -14.23 -36.00 -15.35
CA GLU A 210 -14.90 -36.50 -16.57
C GLU A 210 -13.92 -37.13 -17.55
N ALA A 211 -12.77 -36.50 -17.81
CA ALA A 211 -11.73 -37.05 -18.67
C ALA A 211 -11.17 -38.38 -18.13
N THR A 212 -11.00 -38.48 -16.81
CA THR A 212 -10.53 -39.70 -16.15
C THR A 212 -11.58 -40.82 -16.24
N GLN A 213 -12.88 -40.49 -16.09
CA GLN A 213 -13.97 -41.46 -16.21
C GLN A 213 -14.19 -41.96 -17.64
N GLN A 214 -14.01 -41.10 -18.65
CA GLN A 214 -14.09 -41.49 -20.05
C GLN A 214 -12.92 -42.38 -20.48
N ALA A 215 -11.72 -42.17 -19.92
CA ALA A 215 -10.56 -43.00 -20.19
C ALA A 215 -10.71 -44.43 -19.63
N THR A 216 -11.28 -44.59 -18.43
CA THR A 216 -11.54 -45.92 -17.85
C THR A 216 -12.64 -46.69 -18.60
N ALA A 217 -13.68 -46.02 -19.08
CA ALA A 217 -14.78 -46.65 -19.83
C ALA A 217 -14.41 -47.13 -21.25
N GLN A 218 -13.28 -46.66 -21.81
CA GLN A 218 -12.78 -47.10 -23.13
C GLN A 218 -11.75 -48.23 -23.03
N THR A 219 -11.33 -48.59 -21.81
CA THR A 219 -10.31 -49.63 -21.56
C THR A 219 -10.93 -50.94 -21.04
N GLU A 220 -12.25 -50.97 -20.84
CA GLU A 220 -13.09 -52.15 -20.59
C GLU A 220 -13.85 -52.56 -21.86
#